data_AF-A0A3B0TYM2-F1
#
_entry.id   AF-A0A3B0TYM2-F1
#
_cell.length_a   1.000
_cell.length_b   1.000
_cell.length_c   1.000
_cell.angle_alpha   90.00
_cell.angle_beta   90.00
_cell.angle_gamma   90.00
#
_symmetry.space_group_name_H-M   'P 1'
#
loop_
_entity.id
_entity.type
_entity.pdbx_description
1 polymer ?
#
loop_
_entity_poly.entity_id
_entity_poly.type
_entity_poly.pdbx_seq_one_letter_code
_entity_poly.pdbx_strand_id
1 'polypeptide(L)'
;RLAAQNILDQYQLRDQLELDLPLSYRALEVGDLIDIGGQKDGPFRINDIRAGAVLKISARVQYPKRFLSFRADQITLAAAAPQISSVPAIVAAQLPGGGGDREATNLVIGAFARPWPGEVTINDDISGALTARMKSSAIIGELTKTLPPASSCLWDKANRIELSLYDGHLSSASELETLNGANRIAVLADDGVWEVIGFEQAQLISQNSYRLSLLLRGLNNSSPPAPAASAVGNPVVVLSSALVSIAVKNDQLDTSLALRAYAGSSDLVGQPFSVQLSRGPAIPLAPAHLKAALVSGSNDISIGWTRRSRIGGNDWGGVEIALDFTPESYLVSIFNGSAIVRQLESTTPFVTYSQADQNADFGASPPAFDFLVQQVSAVYGPGHGTFGTFVA
;
A
#
# COMPACT_ATOMS: atom_id res chain seq x y z
N ARG A 1 -41.66 -33.25 14.36
CA ARG A 1 -42.04 -32.84 12.98
C ARG A 1 -43.25 -33.62 12.46
N LEU A 2 -43.26 -34.96 12.51
CA LEU A 2 -44.44 -35.77 12.12
C LEU A 2 -45.72 -35.54 12.94
N ALA A 3 -45.62 -35.29 14.25
CA ALA A 3 -46.81 -35.02 15.09
C ALA A 3 -47.51 -33.68 14.78
N ALA A 4 -46.76 -32.67 14.33
CA ALA A 4 -47.33 -31.38 13.91
C ALA A 4 -47.96 -31.46 12.51
N GLN A 5 -47.44 -32.32 11.64
CA GLN A 5 -48.01 -32.61 10.33
C GLN A 5 -49.34 -33.36 10.45
N ASN A 6 -49.43 -34.38 11.31
CA ASN A 6 -50.68 -35.12 11.54
C ASN A 6 -51.78 -34.26 12.20
N ILE A 7 -51.42 -33.28 13.04
CA ILE A 7 -52.39 -32.33 13.61
C ILE A 7 -52.86 -31.34 12.52
N LEU A 8 -51.96 -30.83 11.68
CA LEU A 8 -52.36 -29.96 10.55
C LEU A 8 -53.25 -30.70 9.54
N ASP A 9 -52.96 -31.95 9.23
CA ASP A 9 -53.76 -32.77 8.30
C ASP A 9 -55.12 -33.15 8.90
N GLN A 10 -55.20 -33.38 10.23
CA GLN A 10 -56.48 -33.60 10.93
C GLN A 10 -57.35 -32.33 11.05
N TYR A 11 -56.75 -31.14 11.08
CA TYR A 11 -57.50 -29.87 11.00
C TYR A 11 -57.92 -29.50 9.57
N GLN A 12 -57.18 -29.93 8.54
CA GLN A 12 -57.53 -29.62 7.13
C GLN A 12 -58.84 -30.24 6.65
N LEU A 13 -59.29 -31.35 7.25
CA LEU A 13 -60.53 -32.03 6.86
C LEU A 13 -61.81 -31.42 7.46
N ARG A 14 -61.72 -30.46 8.39
CA ARG A 14 -62.92 -29.87 9.04
C ARG A 14 -63.48 -28.61 8.36
N ASP A 15 -62.70 -27.96 7.48
CA ASP A 15 -63.02 -26.62 6.96
C ASP A 15 -63.42 -26.59 5.47
N GLN A 16 -63.69 -27.77 4.88
CA GLN A 16 -64.09 -27.92 3.48
C GLN A 16 -65.57 -28.29 3.39
N LEU A 17 -66.28 -27.62 2.48
CA LEU A 17 -67.70 -27.81 2.21
C LEU A 17 -67.89 -28.21 0.75
N GLU A 18 -68.72 -29.23 0.51
CA GLU A 18 -69.17 -29.60 -0.82
C GLU A 18 -70.67 -29.28 -0.95
N LEU A 19 -71.03 -28.63 -2.05
CA LEU A 19 -72.39 -28.18 -2.34
C LEU A 19 -72.78 -28.58 -3.77
N ASP A 20 -74.01 -29.03 -3.93
CA ASP A 20 -74.63 -29.23 -5.24
C ASP A 20 -75.66 -28.12 -5.46
N LEU A 21 -75.39 -27.20 -6.39
CA LEU A 21 -76.27 -26.07 -6.72
C LEU A 21 -76.98 -26.26 -8.08
N PRO A 22 -78.20 -25.74 -8.24
CA PRO A 22 -78.86 -25.68 -9.54
C PRO A 22 -78.09 -24.80 -10.54
N LEU A 23 -78.24 -25.07 -11.85
CA LEU A 23 -77.59 -24.31 -12.93
C LEU A 23 -77.96 -22.82 -12.98
N SER A 24 -78.98 -22.38 -12.24
CA SER A 24 -79.32 -20.96 -12.06
C SER A 24 -78.18 -20.15 -11.42
N TYR A 25 -77.25 -20.81 -10.72
CA TYR A 25 -76.09 -20.20 -10.06
C TYR A 25 -74.80 -20.22 -10.90
N ARG A 26 -74.89 -20.42 -12.23
CA ARG A 26 -73.74 -20.49 -13.15
C ARG A 26 -72.84 -19.25 -13.21
N ALA A 27 -73.26 -18.13 -12.59
CA ALA A 27 -72.47 -16.92 -12.52
C ALA A 27 -71.37 -16.97 -11.44
N LEU A 28 -71.37 -18.01 -10.59
CA LEU A 28 -70.32 -18.22 -9.60
C LEU A 28 -69.02 -18.70 -10.25
N GLU A 29 -67.91 -18.12 -9.84
CA GLU A 29 -66.57 -18.44 -10.31
C GLU A 29 -65.68 -18.98 -9.18
N VAL A 30 -64.61 -19.69 -9.58
CA VAL A 30 -63.59 -20.13 -8.64
C VAL A 30 -62.93 -18.89 -8.03
N GLY A 31 -62.95 -18.79 -6.70
CA GLY A 31 -62.43 -17.67 -5.95
C GLY A 31 -63.49 -16.76 -5.35
N ASP A 32 -64.76 -16.90 -5.74
CA ASP A 32 -65.87 -16.15 -5.15
C ASP A 32 -66.07 -16.51 -3.67
N LEU A 33 -66.56 -15.52 -2.91
CA LEU A 33 -66.93 -15.67 -1.52
C LEU A 33 -68.44 -15.86 -1.42
N ILE A 34 -68.85 -17.01 -0.90
CA ILE A 34 -70.25 -17.34 -0.63
C ILE A 34 -70.49 -17.34 0.88
N ASP A 35 -71.64 -16.78 1.27
CA ASP A 35 -72.15 -16.89 2.63
C ASP A 35 -73.36 -17.82 2.62
N ILE A 36 -73.44 -18.70 3.61
CA ILE A 36 -74.45 -19.76 3.68
C ILE A 36 -75.24 -19.54 4.95
N GLY A 37 -76.48 -19.08 4.79
CA GLY A 37 -77.39 -18.83 5.89
C GLY A 37 -77.55 -20.07 6.78
N GLY A 38 -77.18 -19.94 8.06
CA GLY A 38 -77.26 -21.01 9.06
C GLY A 38 -75.93 -21.67 9.41
N GLN A 39 -74.85 -21.42 8.66
CA GLN A 39 -73.50 -21.91 8.98
C GLN A 39 -72.68 -20.82 9.68
N LYS A 40 -72.17 -21.09 10.88
CA LYS A 40 -71.51 -20.08 11.72
C LYS A 40 -70.08 -19.73 11.27
N ASP A 41 -69.49 -20.53 10.40
CA ASP A 41 -68.07 -20.44 10.02
C ASP A 41 -67.84 -19.76 8.66
N GLY A 42 -68.80 -18.94 8.17
CA GLY A 42 -68.68 -18.18 6.92
C GLY A 42 -67.90 -16.86 7.06
N PRO A 43 -67.40 -16.27 5.95
CA PRO A 43 -67.64 -16.62 4.54
C PRO A 43 -66.74 -17.73 3.98
N PHE A 44 -67.21 -18.45 2.97
CA PHE A 44 -66.49 -19.55 2.30
C PHE A 44 -66.00 -19.13 0.92
N ARG A 45 -64.75 -19.45 0.58
CA ARG A 45 -64.19 -19.22 -0.75
C ARG A 45 -64.32 -20.46 -1.63
N ILE A 46 -64.83 -20.30 -2.85
CA ILE A 46 -64.92 -21.39 -3.83
C ILE A 46 -63.52 -21.76 -4.35
N ASN A 47 -63.17 -23.04 -4.32
CA ASN A 47 -61.88 -23.56 -4.79
C ASN A 47 -62.01 -24.35 -6.10
N ASP A 48 -63.11 -25.08 -6.29
CA ASP A 48 -63.37 -25.88 -7.49
C ASP A 48 -64.86 -25.82 -7.83
N ILE A 49 -65.17 -25.78 -9.14
CA ILE A 49 -66.53 -25.88 -9.67
C ILE A 49 -66.52 -26.90 -10.80
N ARG A 50 -67.33 -27.95 -10.67
CA ARG A 50 -67.55 -28.95 -11.72
C ARG A 50 -68.98 -28.83 -12.24
N ALA A 51 -69.10 -28.45 -13.51
CA ALA A 51 -70.38 -28.34 -14.18
C ALA A 51 -70.81 -29.69 -14.78
N GLY A 52 -71.98 -30.18 -14.37
CA GLY A 52 -72.66 -31.34 -14.96
C GLY A 52 -74.17 -31.09 -15.04
N ALA A 53 -74.99 -32.06 -14.60
CA ALA A 53 -76.44 -31.83 -14.43
C ALA A 53 -76.77 -30.83 -13.29
N VAL A 54 -75.83 -30.66 -12.36
CA VAL A 54 -75.81 -29.66 -11.28
C VAL A 54 -74.39 -29.06 -11.20
N LEU A 55 -74.24 -27.92 -10.54
CA LEU A 55 -72.92 -27.35 -10.22
C LEU A 55 -72.43 -27.96 -8.92
N LYS A 56 -71.37 -28.78 -8.98
CA LYS A 56 -70.69 -29.26 -7.77
C LYS A 56 -69.61 -28.26 -7.39
N ILE A 57 -69.72 -27.71 -6.19
CA ILE A 57 -68.82 -26.66 -5.69
C ILE A 57 -68.09 -27.19 -4.46
N SER A 58 -66.77 -27.09 -4.47
CA SER A 58 -65.94 -27.28 -3.27
C SER A 58 -65.49 -25.91 -2.77
N ALA A 59 -65.90 -25.55 -1.55
CA ALA A 59 -65.57 -24.27 -0.93
C ALA A 59 -64.84 -24.49 0.42
N ARG A 60 -64.06 -23.50 0.85
CA ARG A 60 -63.31 -23.54 2.11
C ARG A 60 -63.55 -22.30 2.95
N VAL A 61 -63.64 -22.45 4.27
CA VAL A 61 -63.77 -21.32 5.21
C VAL A 61 -62.65 -20.31 4.98
N GLN A 62 -63.01 -19.04 4.80
CA GLN A 62 -62.08 -17.92 4.77
C GLN A 62 -62.19 -17.12 6.07
N TYR A 63 -61.27 -17.37 7.00
CA TYR A 63 -61.13 -16.54 8.18
C TYR A 63 -60.70 -15.12 7.78
N PRO A 64 -61.32 -14.05 8.35
CA PRO A 64 -60.82 -12.70 8.15
C PRO A 64 -59.38 -12.62 8.65
N LYS A 65 -58.46 -12.13 7.82
CA LYS A 65 -57.09 -11.81 8.23
C LYS A 65 -57.16 -10.74 9.32
N ARG A 66 -57.21 -11.14 10.59
CA ARG A 66 -56.94 -10.25 11.71
C ARG A 66 -55.48 -9.86 11.60
N PHE A 67 -55.22 -8.59 11.30
CA PHE A 67 -53.90 -8.00 11.48
C PHE A 67 -53.59 -7.98 12.96
N LEU A 68 -52.95 -9.04 13.45
CA LEU A 68 -52.25 -9.01 14.71
C LEU A 68 -50.98 -8.19 14.47
N SER A 69 -50.93 -6.98 15.02
CA SER A 69 -49.69 -6.21 15.12
C SER A 69 -48.76 -6.94 16.09
N PHE A 70 -47.98 -7.88 15.57
CA PHE A 70 -46.81 -8.40 16.25
C PHE A 70 -45.72 -7.32 16.17
N ARG A 71 -45.25 -6.83 17.32
CA ARG A 71 -43.90 -6.29 17.42
C ARG A 71 -42.97 -7.50 17.32
N ALA A 72 -42.73 -7.95 16.09
CA ALA A 72 -41.57 -8.79 15.85
C ALA A 72 -40.37 -7.90 16.13
N ASP A 73 -39.50 -8.31 17.06
CA ASP A 73 -38.10 -7.92 16.93
C ASP A 73 -37.73 -8.30 15.50
N GLN A 74 -37.48 -7.28 14.68
CA GLN A 74 -36.93 -7.51 13.35
C GLN A 74 -35.58 -8.16 13.59
N ILE A 75 -35.52 -9.49 13.48
CA ILE A 75 -34.30 -10.13 13.02
C ILE A 75 -34.18 -9.64 11.58
N THR A 76 -33.52 -8.49 11.42
CA THR A 76 -32.99 -8.06 10.15
C THR A 76 -31.96 -9.12 9.76
N LEU A 77 -32.40 -10.17 9.08
CA LEU A 77 -31.50 -10.92 8.22
C LEU A 77 -31.10 -9.91 7.17
N ALA A 78 -29.96 -9.26 7.39
CA ALA A 78 -29.32 -8.46 6.37
C ALA A 78 -29.28 -9.35 5.13
N ALA A 79 -30.01 -8.95 4.09
CA ALA A 79 -29.78 -9.52 2.78
C ALA A 79 -28.28 -9.35 2.53
N ALA A 80 -27.54 -10.46 2.43
CA ALA A 80 -26.15 -10.41 2.02
C ALA A 80 -26.16 -9.75 0.64
N ALA A 81 -25.79 -8.48 0.60
CA ALA A 81 -25.61 -7.77 -0.65
C ALA A 81 -24.61 -8.56 -1.49
N PRO A 82 -24.82 -8.70 -2.82
CA PRO A 82 -23.87 -9.39 -3.67
C PRO A 82 -22.49 -8.75 -3.48
N GLN A 83 -21.52 -9.58 -3.10
CA GLN A 83 -20.17 -9.17 -2.77
C GLN A 83 -19.54 -8.56 -4.02
N ILE A 84 -19.39 -7.24 -4.04
CA ILE A 84 -18.48 -6.60 -4.98
C ILE A 84 -17.08 -6.92 -4.47
N SER A 85 -16.52 -8.02 -5.00
CA SER A 85 -15.11 -8.37 -4.89
C SER A 85 -14.33 -7.37 -5.74
N SER A 86 -14.10 -6.17 -5.20
CA SER A 86 -13.12 -5.26 -5.79
C SER A 86 -11.75 -5.87 -5.58
N VAL A 87 -11.01 -6.07 -6.67
CA VAL A 87 -9.62 -6.50 -6.60
C VAL A 87 -8.81 -5.27 -6.16
N PRO A 88 -8.21 -5.27 -4.97
CA PRO A 88 -7.54 -4.09 -4.45
C PRO A 88 -6.22 -3.87 -5.19
N ALA A 89 -5.95 -2.65 -5.63
CA ALA A 89 -4.64 -2.25 -6.09
C ALA A 89 -3.73 -2.06 -4.88
N ILE A 90 -2.68 -2.87 -4.78
CA ILE A 90 -1.73 -2.84 -3.66
C ILE A 90 -0.47 -2.09 -4.08
N VAL A 91 0.02 -1.23 -3.19
CA VAL A 91 1.34 -0.62 -3.27
C VAL A 91 2.15 -1.03 -2.05
N ALA A 92 3.41 -1.40 -2.28
CA ALA A 92 4.32 -1.81 -1.22
C ALA A 92 5.67 -1.11 -1.47
N ALA A 93 5.96 -0.11 -0.65
CA ALA A 93 7.13 0.74 -0.76
C ALA A 93 8.13 0.42 0.34
N GLN A 94 9.29 -0.14 -0.01
CA GLN A 94 10.38 -0.30 0.94
C GLN A 94 11.06 1.07 1.12
N LEU A 95 10.88 1.66 2.29
CA LEU A 95 11.43 2.96 2.65
C LEU A 95 12.50 2.80 3.74
N PRO A 96 13.47 3.73 3.82
CA PRO A 96 14.36 3.80 4.97
C PRO A 96 13.55 3.88 6.27
N GLY A 97 14.04 3.25 7.34
CA GLY A 97 13.42 3.32 8.65
C GLY A 97 13.33 4.76 9.17
N GLY A 98 12.29 5.02 9.96
CA GLY A 98 12.17 6.24 10.77
C GLY A 98 12.07 5.86 12.24
N GLY A 99 12.54 6.74 13.14
CA GLY A 99 12.29 6.60 14.58
C GLY A 99 13.37 5.91 15.41
N GLY A 100 14.66 6.15 15.12
CA GLY A 100 15.77 5.80 16.01
C GLY A 100 16.16 4.32 16.04
N ASP A 101 15.44 3.45 15.33
CA ASP A 101 15.87 2.09 15.05
C ASP A 101 16.94 2.11 13.95
N ARG A 102 18.13 1.62 14.29
CA ARG A 102 19.39 1.94 13.59
C ARG A 102 19.63 1.16 12.31
N GLU A 103 18.96 0.00 12.19
CA GLU A 103 19.22 -0.97 11.12
C GLU A 103 17.96 -1.34 10.33
N ALA A 104 16.80 -0.82 10.72
CA ALA A 104 15.53 -1.25 10.17
C ALA A 104 15.18 -0.48 8.89
N THR A 105 14.77 -1.22 7.86
CA THR A 105 13.98 -0.67 6.75
C THR A 105 12.52 -1.01 6.99
N ASN A 106 11.62 -0.20 6.45
CA ASN A 106 10.20 -0.41 6.62
C ASN A 106 9.57 -0.70 5.27
N LEU A 107 8.70 -1.70 5.21
CA LEU A 107 7.81 -1.91 4.10
C LEU A 107 6.50 -1.17 4.39
N VAL A 108 6.25 -0.09 3.65
CA VAL A 108 5.04 0.71 3.75
C VAL A 108 4.03 0.21 2.74
N ILE A 109 2.92 -0.35 3.22
CA ILE A 109 1.91 -1.00 2.39
C ILE A 109 0.63 -0.17 2.41
N GLY A 110 0.05 0.01 1.23
CA GLY A 110 -1.25 0.63 1.02
C GLY A 110 -2.11 -0.18 0.05
N ALA A 111 -3.42 -0.02 0.16
CA ALA A 111 -4.38 -0.64 -0.73
C ALA A 111 -5.40 0.38 -1.20
N PHE A 112 -5.79 0.31 -2.47
CA PHE A 112 -6.88 1.06 -3.05
C PHE A 112 -7.94 0.10 -3.60
N ALA A 113 -9.20 0.36 -3.31
CA ALA A 113 -10.31 -0.41 -3.88
C ALA A 113 -11.57 0.46 -3.99
N ARG A 114 -12.34 0.27 -5.07
CA ARG A 114 -13.60 0.98 -5.28
C ARG A 114 -14.70 0.00 -5.72
N PRO A 115 -15.79 -0.17 -4.95
CA PRO A 115 -15.99 0.36 -3.59
C PRO A 115 -14.97 -0.23 -2.59
N TRP A 116 -14.74 0.47 -1.49
CA TRP A 116 -13.87 0.00 -0.41
C TRP A 116 -14.53 -1.19 0.32
N PRO A 117 -13.86 -2.34 0.47
CA PRO A 117 -14.44 -3.58 1.03
C PRO A 117 -14.59 -3.57 2.56
N GLY A 118 -14.47 -2.41 3.20
CA GLY A 118 -14.46 -2.26 4.66
C GLY A 118 -13.06 -2.36 5.25
N GLU A 119 -12.31 -3.41 4.89
CA GLU A 119 -10.88 -3.55 5.21
C GLU A 119 -10.14 -4.34 4.13
N VAL A 120 -8.83 -4.11 4.04
CA VAL A 120 -7.92 -4.99 3.28
C VAL A 120 -6.88 -5.53 4.23
N THR A 121 -6.72 -6.85 4.27
CA THR A 121 -5.67 -7.51 5.06
C THR A 121 -4.60 -8.09 4.15
N ILE A 122 -3.35 -7.96 4.55
CA ILE A 122 -2.21 -8.57 3.88
C ILE A 122 -1.68 -9.66 4.79
N ASN A 123 -1.58 -10.87 4.25
CA ASN A 123 -1.03 -12.01 4.96
C ASN A 123 0.20 -12.51 4.22
N ASP A 124 1.10 -13.16 4.95
CA ASP A 124 2.18 -13.96 4.37
C ASP A 124 1.57 -15.13 3.57
N ASP A 125 1.98 -15.30 2.31
CA ASP A 125 1.33 -16.23 1.38
C ASP A 125 1.58 -17.71 1.75
N ILE A 126 2.65 -17.98 2.50
CA ILE A 126 3.07 -19.34 2.87
C ILE A 126 2.46 -19.74 4.23
N SER A 127 2.68 -18.91 5.25
CA SER A 127 2.25 -19.19 6.62
C SER A 127 0.81 -18.79 6.90
N GLY A 128 0.22 -17.91 6.07
CA GLY A 128 -1.09 -17.32 6.31
C GLY A 128 -1.14 -16.33 7.46
N ALA A 129 0.01 -15.98 8.06
CA ALA A 129 0.08 -15.04 9.17
C ALA A 129 -0.31 -13.62 8.74
N LEU A 130 -1.12 -12.93 9.54
CA LEU A 130 -1.51 -11.55 9.28
C LEU A 130 -0.29 -10.63 9.39
N THR A 131 0.04 -9.94 8.30
CA THR A 131 1.16 -9.02 8.19
C THR A 131 0.73 -7.57 8.36
N ALA A 132 -0.37 -7.16 7.70
CA ALA A 132 -0.89 -5.80 7.76
C ALA A 132 -2.41 -5.76 7.63
N ARG A 133 -3.03 -4.71 8.17
CA ARG A 133 -4.48 -4.45 8.04
C ARG A 133 -4.74 -2.98 7.78
N MET A 134 -5.33 -2.67 6.63
CA MET A 134 -5.73 -1.32 6.24
C MET A 134 -7.24 -1.18 6.41
N LYS A 135 -7.66 -0.13 7.14
CA LYS A 135 -9.08 0.16 7.42
C LYS A 135 -9.68 1.20 6.46
N SER A 136 -8.84 1.89 5.70
CA SER A 136 -9.24 2.90 4.73
C SER A 136 -8.37 2.78 3.48
N SER A 137 -8.92 3.24 2.36
CA SER A 137 -8.20 3.28 1.09
C SER A 137 -7.03 4.25 1.13
N ALA A 138 -5.88 3.83 0.61
CA ALA A 138 -4.75 4.70 0.33
C ALA A 138 -5.01 5.55 -0.93
N ILE A 139 -4.31 6.69 -1.02
CA ILE A 139 -4.27 7.51 -2.23
C ILE A 139 -3.09 7.01 -3.07
N ILE A 140 -3.42 6.31 -4.15
CA ILE A 140 -2.48 5.69 -5.08
C ILE A 140 -2.73 6.25 -6.48
N GLY A 141 -1.68 6.35 -7.28
CA GLY A 141 -1.75 6.74 -8.67
C GLY A 141 -0.51 6.30 -9.44
N GLU A 142 -0.33 6.89 -10.60
CA GLU A 142 0.78 6.61 -11.51
C GLU A 142 1.30 7.91 -12.13
N LEU A 143 2.58 7.94 -12.49
CA LEU A 143 3.15 9.04 -13.26
C LEU A 143 2.57 9.08 -14.68
N THR A 144 2.14 10.24 -15.12
CA THR A 144 1.71 10.48 -16.52
C THR A 144 2.83 11.06 -17.37
N LYS A 145 3.92 11.50 -16.75
CA LYS A 145 5.14 11.97 -17.41
C LYS A 145 6.37 11.46 -16.66
N THR A 146 7.43 11.14 -17.41
CA THR A 146 8.72 10.77 -16.83
C THR A 146 9.26 11.86 -15.92
N LEU A 147 9.63 11.49 -14.70
CA LEU A 147 10.34 12.33 -13.75
C LEU A 147 11.85 12.06 -13.90
N PRO A 148 12.65 13.05 -14.34
CA PRO A 148 14.09 12.86 -14.43
C PRO A 148 14.74 12.74 -13.03
N PRO A 149 15.92 12.11 -12.96
CA PRO A 149 16.70 12.05 -11.73
C PRO A 149 17.09 13.46 -11.29
N ALA A 150 17.17 13.67 -9.98
CA ALA A 150 17.57 14.94 -9.39
C ALA A 150 18.32 14.74 -8.07
N SER A 151 19.07 15.76 -7.64
CA SER A 151 19.79 15.76 -6.36
C SER A 151 18.85 16.04 -5.19
N SER A 152 19.06 15.34 -4.07
CA SER A 152 18.18 15.35 -2.89
C SER A 152 18.41 16.51 -1.90
N CYS A 153 19.32 17.44 -2.20
CA CYS A 153 19.81 18.40 -1.19
C CYS A 153 19.20 19.81 -1.29
N LEU A 154 18.43 20.10 -2.35
CA LEU A 154 17.84 21.41 -2.60
C LEU A 154 16.41 21.28 -3.13
N TRP A 155 15.65 22.37 -3.04
CA TRP A 155 14.38 22.49 -3.75
C TRP A 155 14.58 22.31 -5.26
N ASP A 156 13.94 21.29 -5.81
CA ASP A 156 13.84 21.09 -7.24
C ASP A 156 12.73 21.99 -7.78
N LYS A 157 13.17 23.15 -8.29
CA LYS A 157 12.30 24.16 -8.92
C LYS A 157 12.16 23.94 -10.42
N ALA A 158 12.95 23.05 -11.01
CA ALA A 158 13.01 22.83 -12.46
C ALA A 158 12.04 21.73 -12.90
N ASN A 159 12.00 20.62 -12.19
CA ASN A 159 11.18 19.47 -12.57
C ASN A 159 9.76 19.57 -11.99
N ARG A 160 8.85 18.81 -12.59
CA ARG A 160 7.44 18.73 -12.20
C ARG A 160 7.06 17.26 -12.18
N ILE A 161 6.27 16.87 -11.20
CA ILE A 161 5.62 15.55 -11.20
C ILE A 161 4.25 15.73 -11.83
N GLU A 162 3.99 15.02 -12.93
CA GLU A 162 2.65 14.92 -13.49
C GLU A 162 2.16 13.49 -13.23
N LEU A 163 1.01 13.38 -12.57
CA LEU A 163 0.47 12.11 -12.13
C LEU A 163 -1.04 12.04 -12.32
N SER A 164 -1.57 10.83 -12.29
CA SER A 164 -3.00 10.52 -12.24
C SER A 164 -3.27 9.67 -11.01
N LEU A 165 -4.21 10.09 -10.16
CA LEU A 165 -4.66 9.34 -8.98
C LEU A 165 -5.85 8.46 -9.33
N TYR A 166 -5.97 7.32 -8.66
CA TYR A 166 -7.16 6.48 -8.79
C TYR A 166 -8.37 7.10 -8.08
N ASP A 167 -8.12 7.74 -6.93
CA ASP A 167 -9.07 8.54 -6.16
C ASP A 167 -8.30 9.45 -5.18
N GLY A 168 -9.01 10.36 -4.51
CA GLY A 168 -8.43 11.30 -3.56
C GLY A 168 -8.03 12.63 -4.20
N HIS A 169 -7.59 13.57 -3.35
CA HIS A 169 -7.28 14.93 -3.75
C HIS A 169 -5.97 15.38 -3.12
N LEU A 170 -5.21 16.19 -3.84
CA LEU A 170 -3.99 16.85 -3.36
C LEU A 170 -4.24 18.34 -3.22
N SER A 171 -3.60 18.95 -2.22
CA SER A 171 -3.64 20.39 -1.96
C SER A 171 -2.24 20.93 -1.79
N SER A 172 -2.05 22.19 -2.21
CA SER A 172 -0.82 22.91 -1.91
C SER A 172 -0.67 23.14 -0.40
N ALA A 173 0.56 23.25 0.07
CA ALA A 173 0.92 23.65 1.41
C ALA A 173 1.95 24.79 1.33
N SER A 174 2.17 25.54 2.40
CA SER A 174 3.27 26.51 2.46
C SER A 174 4.63 25.81 2.45
N GLU A 175 5.68 26.56 2.10
CA GLU A 175 7.07 26.07 2.17
C GLU A 175 7.40 25.50 3.55
N LEU A 176 7.03 26.23 4.62
CA LEU A 176 7.29 25.83 5.99
C LEU A 176 6.53 24.55 6.40
N GLU A 177 5.26 24.42 6.02
CA GLU A 177 4.48 23.20 6.27
C GLU A 177 5.10 22.00 5.54
N THR A 178 5.55 22.20 4.29
CA THR A 178 6.21 21.17 3.50
C THR A 178 7.53 20.75 4.14
N LEU A 179 8.35 21.69 4.63
CA LEU A 179 9.56 21.39 5.39
C LEU A 179 9.24 20.62 6.69
N ASN A 180 8.13 20.94 7.35
CA ASN A 180 7.65 20.27 8.57
C ASN A 180 6.97 18.91 8.34
N GLY A 181 6.86 18.42 7.10
CA GLY A 181 6.35 17.07 6.83
C GLY A 181 5.03 17.01 6.06
N ALA A 182 4.40 18.13 5.73
CA ALA A 182 3.21 18.13 4.88
C ALA A 182 3.54 17.65 3.46
N ASN A 183 2.53 17.16 2.73
CA ASN A 183 2.64 16.83 1.31
C ASN A 183 3.77 15.85 0.97
N ARG A 184 3.74 14.66 1.56
CA ARG A 184 4.70 13.58 1.29
C ARG A 184 4.10 12.56 0.35
N ILE A 185 4.81 12.24 -0.72
CA ILE A 185 4.53 11.12 -1.63
C ILE A 185 5.76 10.22 -1.71
N ALA A 186 5.56 8.96 -2.08
CA ALA A 186 6.61 8.08 -2.54
C ALA A 186 6.38 7.74 -4.02
N VAL A 187 7.45 7.75 -4.80
CA VAL A 187 7.44 7.48 -6.25
C VAL A 187 8.43 6.36 -6.52
N LEU A 188 8.02 5.36 -7.31
CA LEU A 188 8.90 4.28 -7.73
C LEU A 188 9.78 4.73 -8.89
N ALA A 189 11.10 4.52 -8.78
CA ALA A 189 12.05 4.71 -9.87
C ALA A 189 12.22 3.42 -10.69
N ASP A 190 12.78 3.56 -11.89
CA ASP A 190 12.91 2.47 -12.87
C ASP A 190 13.84 1.33 -12.39
N ASP A 191 14.70 1.61 -11.40
CA ASP A 191 15.57 0.66 -10.73
C ASP A 191 14.88 -0.10 -9.57
N GLY A 192 13.60 0.18 -9.31
CA GLY A 192 12.83 -0.44 -8.23
C GLY A 192 12.96 0.27 -6.87
N VAL A 193 13.72 1.36 -6.79
CA VAL A 193 13.91 2.13 -5.54
C VAL A 193 12.80 3.15 -5.38
N TRP A 194 12.27 3.27 -4.16
CA TRP A 194 11.25 4.26 -3.82
C TRP A 194 11.88 5.56 -3.35
N GLU A 195 11.55 6.66 -4.02
CA GLU A 195 11.94 8.01 -3.63
C GLU A 195 10.80 8.70 -2.86
N VAL A 196 11.10 9.20 -1.67
CA VAL A 196 10.18 10.05 -0.90
C VAL A 196 10.37 11.50 -1.33
N ILE A 197 9.28 12.13 -1.78
CA ILE A 197 9.26 13.48 -2.32
C ILE A 197 8.26 14.34 -1.56
N GLY A 198 8.69 15.53 -1.15
CA GLY A 198 7.82 16.60 -0.67
C GLY A 198 7.41 17.53 -1.81
N PHE A 199 6.23 18.14 -1.74
CA PHE A 199 5.81 19.15 -2.73
C PHE A 199 5.06 20.32 -2.08
N GLU A 200 5.35 21.54 -2.52
CA GLU A 200 4.63 22.73 -2.04
C GLU A 200 3.33 22.95 -2.82
N GLN A 201 3.40 22.86 -4.15
CA GLN A 201 2.29 23.24 -5.02
C GLN A 201 1.64 22.01 -5.67
N ALA A 202 0.32 21.93 -5.59
CA ALA A 202 -0.49 20.95 -6.30
C ALA A 202 -1.52 21.64 -7.20
N GLN A 203 -1.31 21.56 -8.51
CA GLN A 203 -2.23 22.08 -9.51
C GLN A 203 -3.05 20.94 -10.11
N LEU A 204 -4.38 21.01 -10.02
CA LEU A 204 -5.28 20.10 -10.73
C LEU A 204 -5.29 20.44 -12.23
N ILE A 205 -4.86 19.51 -13.08
CA ILE A 205 -4.85 19.68 -14.54
C ILE A 205 -6.19 19.23 -15.14
N SER A 206 -6.66 18.07 -14.71
CA SER A 206 -7.94 17.46 -15.11
C SER A 206 -8.44 16.55 -13.99
N GLN A 207 -9.58 15.88 -14.18
CA GLN A 207 -10.11 14.95 -13.18
C GLN A 207 -9.03 13.95 -12.74
N ASN A 208 -8.75 13.93 -11.43
CA ASN A 208 -7.73 13.13 -10.75
C ASN A 208 -6.28 13.28 -11.27
N SER A 209 -5.99 14.23 -12.16
CA SER A 209 -4.63 14.46 -12.66
C SER A 209 -4.05 15.76 -12.12
N TYR A 210 -2.84 15.67 -11.58
CA TYR A 210 -2.17 16.75 -10.89
C TYR A 210 -0.79 17.01 -11.47
N ARG A 211 -0.40 18.29 -11.46
CA ARG A 211 0.98 18.74 -11.61
C ARG A 211 1.49 19.22 -10.26
N LEU A 212 2.55 18.62 -9.77
CA LEU A 212 3.22 19.01 -8.54
C LEU A 212 4.51 19.77 -8.86
N SER A 213 4.76 20.84 -8.11
CA SER A 213 5.92 21.71 -8.30
C SER A 213 6.51 22.17 -6.98
N LEU A 214 7.76 22.65 -7.06
CA LEU A 214 8.61 22.96 -5.91
C LEU A 214 8.76 21.69 -5.09
N LEU A 215 9.68 20.83 -5.52
CA LEU A 215 9.80 19.49 -4.97
C LEU A 215 10.98 19.43 -4.00
N LEU A 216 10.83 18.68 -2.91
CA LEU A 216 11.92 18.24 -2.04
C LEU A 216 12.21 16.79 -2.37
N ARG A 217 13.32 16.55 -3.09
CA ARG A 217 13.70 15.23 -3.62
C ARG A 217 14.47 14.40 -2.59
N GLY A 218 14.37 13.08 -2.66
CA GLY A 218 15.14 12.12 -1.86
C GLY A 218 15.05 12.30 -0.34
N LEU A 219 13.90 12.74 0.17
CA LEU A 219 13.70 12.95 1.61
C LEU A 219 13.94 11.65 2.40
N ASN A 220 14.35 11.80 3.66
CA ASN A 220 14.77 10.71 4.54
C ASN A 220 15.90 9.85 3.95
N ASN A 221 16.68 10.40 3.02
CA ASN A 221 17.71 9.70 2.27
C ASN A 221 17.19 8.44 1.55
N SER A 222 15.99 8.55 0.98
CA SER A 222 15.35 7.51 0.18
C SER A 222 15.95 7.38 -1.22
N SER A 223 16.55 8.46 -1.74
CA SER A 223 17.20 8.46 -3.05
C SER A 223 18.66 8.02 -2.95
N PRO A 224 19.13 7.11 -3.81
CA PRO A 224 20.54 6.74 -3.88
C PRO A 224 21.39 7.87 -4.48
N PRO A 225 22.74 7.81 -4.37
CA PRO A 225 23.63 8.87 -4.88
C PRO A 225 23.50 9.13 -6.38
N ALA A 226 23.23 8.08 -7.16
CA ALA A 226 22.96 8.14 -8.58
C ALA A 226 21.52 7.62 -8.82
N PRO A 227 20.49 8.48 -8.66
CA PRO A 227 19.11 8.06 -8.82
C PRO A 227 18.78 7.73 -10.28
N ALA A 228 17.94 6.72 -10.47
CA ALA A 228 17.29 6.48 -11.75
C ALA A 228 16.16 7.49 -12.02
N ALA A 229 15.73 7.56 -13.28
CA ALA A 229 14.49 8.24 -13.63
C ALA A 229 13.28 7.42 -13.13
N SER A 230 12.11 8.06 -13.10
CA SER A 230 10.84 7.36 -12.93
C SER A 230 10.02 7.52 -14.20
N ALA A 231 9.81 6.45 -14.95
CA ALA A 231 9.06 6.44 -16.19
C ALA A 231 7.54 6.67 -16.00
N VAL A 232 6.86 6.96 -17.11
CA VAL A 232 5.38 6.98 -17.17
C VAL A 232 4.85 5.61 -16.75
N GLY A 233 3.78 5.60 -15.95
CA GLY A 233 3.17 4.39 -15.39
C GLY A 233 3.78 3.95 -14.06
N ASN A 234 4.92 4.52 -13.63
CA ASN A 234 5.47 4.16 -12.33
C ASN A 234 4.53 4.59 -11.20
N PRO A 235 4.32 3.74 -10.19
CA PRO A 235 3.37 4.00 -9.12
C PRO A 235 3.81 5.15 -8.23
N VAL A 236 2.79 5.88 -7.76
CA VAL A 236 2.90 6.96 -6.78
C VAL A 236 1.93 6.67 -5.65
N VAL A 237 2.36 6.89 -4.40
CA VAL A 237 1.49 6.78 -3.22
C VAL A 237 1.67 7.99 -2.31
N VAL A 238 0.56 8.51 -1.77
CA VAL A 238 0.60 9.57 -0.76
C VAL A 238 0.88 8.95 0.62
N LEU A 239 1.95 9.42 1.26
CA LEU A 239 2.33 8.97 2.60
C LEU A 239 1.36 9.57 3.63
N SER A 240 0.47 8.73 4.14
CA SER A 240 -0.63 9.11 5.04
C SER A 240 -0.90 8.02 6.08
N SER A 241 -1.80 8.29 7.01
CA SER A 241 -2.23 7.32 8.03
C SER A 241 -3.02 6.13 7.48
N ALA A 242 -3.41 6.15 6.20
CA ALA A 242 -4.03 5.00 5.54
C ALA A 242 -3.03 3.87 5.22
N LEU A 243 -1.73 4.17 5.24
CA LEU A 243 -0.67 3.20 5.01
C LEU A 243 -0.28 2.50 6.30
N VAL A 244 0.14 1.24 6.18
CA VAL A 244 0.69 0.45 7.29
C VAL A 244 2.19 0.24 7.06
N SER A 245 2.99 0.56 8.06
CA SER A 245 4.44 0.33 8.04
C SER A 245 4.78 -0.93 8.82
N ILE A 246 5.47 -1.87 8.20
CA ILE A 246 6.02 -3.06 8.86
C ILE A 246 7.54 -3.03 8.80
N ALA A 247 8.20 -3.44 9.89
CA ALA A 247 9.65 -3.57 9.90
C ALA A 247 10.08 -4.74 9.02
N VAL A 248 11.08 -4.51 8.18
CA VAL A 248 11.74 -5.53 7.36
C VAL A 248 12.95 -6.04 8.14
N LYS A 249 13.03 -7.36 8.32
CA LYS A 249 14.14 -8.00 9.01
C LYS A 249 15.35 -8.16 8.08
N ASN A 250 16.54 -8.18 8.66
CA ASN A 250 17.78 -8.29 7.90
C ASN A 250 17.87 -9.58 7.08
N ASP A 251 17.28 -10.68 7.57
CA ASP A 251 17.22 -11.97 6.87
C ASP A 251 16.26 -12.00 5.67
N GLN A 252 15.41 -10.97 5.53
CA GLN A 252 14.50 -10.82 4.40
C GLN A 252 15.06 -9.93 3.29
N LEU A 253 16.16 -9.22 3.54
CA LEU A 253 16.75 -8.33 2.53
C LEU A 253 17.32 -9.13 1.36
N ASP A 254 17.18 -8.60 0.15
CA ASP A 254 17.52 -9.27 -1.12
C ASP A 254 16.74 -10.57 -1.37
N THR A 255 15.55 -10.68 -0.76
CA THR A 255 14.61 -11.78 -1.02
C THR A 255 13.27 -11.24 -1.52
N SER A 256 12.51 -12.13 -2.16
CA SER A 256 11.15 -11.85 -2.60
C SER A 256 10.18 -12.24 -1.50
N LEU A 257 9.47 -11.26 -0.92
CA LEU A 257 8.42 -11.50 0.05
C LEU A 257 7.10 -11.83 -0.67
N ALA A 258 6.61 -13.06 -0.52
CA ALA A 258 5.34 -13.51 -1.08
C ALA A 258 4.20 -13.18 -0.11
N LEU A 259 3.26 -12.36 -0.56
CA LEU A 259 2.13 -11.86 0.23
C LEU A 259 0.82 -12.12 -0.49
N ARG A 260 -0.27 -12.11 0.27
CA ARG A 260 -1.62 -12.21 -0.25
C ARG A 260 -2.53 -11.15 0.36
N ALA A 261 -3.20 -10.40 -0.49
CA ALA A 261 -4.17 -9.39 -0.11
C ALA A 261 -5.58 -9.98 -0.10
N TYR A 262 -6.38 -9.69 0.92
CA TYR A 262 -7.78 -10.09 1.01
C TYR A 262 -8.66 -8.85 1.14
N ALA A 263 -9.66 -8.74 0.26
CA ALA A 263 -10.62 -7.63 0.21
C ALA A 263 -11.85 -7.90 1.08
N GLY A 264 -11.75 -7.56 2.36
CA GLY A 264 -12.82 -7.75 3.34
C GLY A 264 -13.01 -9.22 3.76
N SER A 265 -13.90 -9.44 4.73
CA SER A 265 -14.13 -10.77 5.34
C SER A 265 -14.73 -11.81 4.39
N SER A 266 -15.23 -11.37 3.25
CA SER A 266 -15.87 -12.20 2.24
C SER A 266 -14.94 -12.71 1.15
N ASP A 267 -13.76 -12.11 1.02
CA ASP A 267 -12.76 -12.57 0.08
C ASP A 267 -12.02 -13.77 0.68
N LEU A 268 -12.37 -14.97 0.21
CA LEU A 268 -11.77 -16.22 0.67
C LEU A 268 -10.53 -16.63 -0.15
N VAL A 269 -10.34 -16.02 -1.32
CA VAL A 269 -9.28 -16.42 -2.27
C VAL A 269 -8.06 -15.52 -2.12
N GLY A 270 -8.30 -14.21 -2.00
CA GLY A 270 -7.27 -13.20 -1.99
C GLY A 270 -6.49 -13.09 -3.31
N GLN A 271 -5.71 -12.03 -3.43
CA GLN A 271 -4.82 -11.77 -4.55
C GLN A 271 -3.36 -11.94 -4.11
N PRO A 272 -2.61 -12.89 -4.69
CA PRO A 272 -1.19 -13.01 -4.42
C PRO A 272 -0.42 -11.85 -5.08
N PHE A 273 0.61 -11.37 -4.40
CA PHE A 273 1.58 -10.43 -4.93
C PHE A 273 2.93 -10.65 -4.25
N SER A 274 4.01 -10.21 -4.90
CA SER A 274 5.36 -10.33 -4.37
C SER A 274 6.04 -8.98 -4.30
N VAL A 275 6.83 -8.76 -3.27
CA VAL A 275 7.64 -7.56 -3.12
C VAL A 275 9.11 -7.96 -3.10
N GLN A 276 9.91 -7.39 -4.00
CA GLN A 276 11.35 -7.53 -3.94
C GLN A 276 11.89 -6.59 -2.86
N LEU A 277 12.51 -7.16 -1.84
CA LEU A 277 13.18 -6.40 -0.80
C LEU A 277 14.64 -6.24 -1.17
N SER A 278 15.18 -5.05 -0.99
CA SER A 278 16.57 -4.72 -1.30
C SER A 278 17.31 -4.29 -0.03
N ARG A 279 18.62 -4.55 0.01
CA ARG A 279 19.49 -3.98 1.05
C ARG A 279 19.69 -2.46 0.93
N GLY A 280 19.39 -1.84 -0.22
CA GLY A 280 19.68 -0.43 -0.50
C GLY A 280 19.24 0.56 0.58
N PRO A 281 17.99 0.51 1.08
CA PRO A 281 17.56 1.41 2.16
C PRO A 281 18.18 1.10 3.53
N ALA A 282 18.74 -0.10 3.73
CA ALA A 282 19.32 -0.58 4.99
C ALA A 282 20.81 -0.25 5.15
N ILE A 283 21.54 -0.10 4.04
CA ILE A 283 23.00 0.09 4.06
C ILE A 283 23.42 1.54 4.34
N PRO A 284 24.67 1.77 4.81
CA PRO A 284 25.19 3.11 5.07
C PRO A 284 25.03 4.08 3.90
N LEU A 285 24.80 5.35 4.21
CA LEU A 285 24.74 6.42 3.21
C LEU A 285 26.10 6.66 2.58
N ALA A 286 26.10 7.09 1.32
CA ALA A 286 27.31 7.47 0.64
C ALA A 286 27.90 8.75 1.25
N PRO A 287 29.17 8.75 1.68
CA PRO A 287 29.82 9.95 2.20
C PRO A 287 29.71 11.14 1.24
N ALA A 288 29.55 12.35 1.77
CA ALA A 288 29.38 13.56 0.97
C ALA A 288 30.68 14.39 0.91
N HIS A 289 30.71 15.37 0.01
CA HIS A 289 31.76 16.40 -0.04
C HIS A 289 33.19 15.83 -0.10
N LEU A 290 33.41 14.82 -0.94
CA LEU A 290 34.73 14.25 -1.17
C LEU A 290 35.70 15.33 -1.65
N LYS A 291 36.91 15.32 -1.09
CA LYS A 291 38.01 16.20 -1.45
C LYS A 291 39.29 15.37 -1.49
N ALA A 292 40.09 15.56 -2.54
CA ALA A 292 41.42 15.00 -2.64
C ALA A 292 42.43 16.12 -2.96
N ALA A 293 43.54 16.18 -2.25
CA ALA A 293 44.56 17.22 -2.45
C ALA A 293 45.95 16.74 -2.02
N LEU A 294 46.98 17.26 -2.71
CA LEU A 294 48.37 17.06 -2.30
C LEU A 294 48.63 17.68 -0.92
N VAL A 295 49.36 16.94 -0.09
CA VAL A 295 49.77 17.42 1.24
C VAL A 295 51.00 18.33 1.08
N SER A 296 50.91 19.55 1.59
CA SER A 296 52.02 20.51 1.52
C SER A 296 53.31 19.95 2.14
N GLY A 297 54.40 19.96 1.37
CA GLY A 297 55.71 19.49 1.83
C GLY A 297 55.93 17.98 1.72
N SER A 298 54.95 17.22 1.21
CA SER A 298 55.12 15.84 0.73
C SER A 298 54.48 15.67 -0.65
N ASN A 299 54.58 14.47 -1.23
CA ASN A 299 53.82 14.09 -2.43
C ASN A 299 52.69 13.12 -2.06
N ASP A 300 52.26 13.11 -0.80
CA ASP A 300 51.14 12.31 -0.36
C ASP A 300 49.84 13.00 -0.78
N ILE A 301 48.80 12.21 -0.97
CA ILE A 301 47.48 12.70 -1.35
C ILE A 301 46.54 12.46 -0.19
N SER A 302 46.03 13.55 0.36
CA SER A 302 45.00 13.54 1.37
C SER A 302 43.64 13.36 0.71
N ILE A 303 42.82 12.42 1.20
CA ILE A 303 41.45 12.18 0.74
C ILE A 303 40.54 12.31 1.95
N GLY A 304 39.59 13.24 1.92
CA GLY A 304 38.66 13.51 3.01
C GLY A 304 37.20 13.60 2.53
N TRP A 305 36.28 13.38 3.45
CA TRP A 305 34.83 13.41 3.17
C TRP A 305 34.03 13.84 4.40
N THR A 306 32.73 14.01 4.23
CA THR A 306 31.77 14.28 5.31
C THR A 306 30.91 13.05 5.54
N ARG A 307 30.90 12.52 6.77
CA ARG A 307 30.03 11.43 7.20
C ARG A 307 28.56 11.84 7.03
N ARG A 308 27.74 10.92 6.54
CA ARG A 308 26.28 11.08 6.54
C ARG A 308 25.65 10.11 7.53
N SER A 309 24.50 10.52 8.06
CA SER A 309 23.72 9.76 9.02
C SER A 309 22.24 9.93 8.72
N ARG A 310 21.45 8.87 8.86
CA ARG A 310 19.98 8.87 8.83
C ARG A 310 19.41 9.25 10.19
N ILE A 311 20.20 9.18 11.26
CA ILE A 311 19.76 9.48 12.62
C ILE A 311 20.33 10.80 13.10
N GLY A 312 19.50 11.60 13.78
CA GLY A 312 19.95 12.78 14.50
C GLY A 312 20.37 13.97 13.63
N GLY A 313 20.17 13.92 12.31
CA GLY A 313 20.54 15.02 11.41
C GLY A 313 19.76 16.33 11.62
N ASN A 314 18.63 16.27 12.35
CA ASN A 314 17.81 17.44 12.69
C ASN A 314 18.02 17.92 14.13
N ASP A 315 18.85 17.24 14.93
CA ASP A 315 19.17 17.64 16.29
C ASP A 315 20.42 18.54 16.28
N TRP A 316 20.19 19.84 16.40
CA TRP A 316 21.24 20.85 16.46
C TRP A 316 21.77 21.07 17.89
N GLY A 317 21.23 20.36 18.89
CA GLY A 317 21.62 20.50 20.29
C GLY A 317 22.80 19.62 20.72
N GLY A 318 23.17 18.63 19.90
CA GLY A 318 24.29 17.71 20.16
C GLY A 318 25.65 18.26 19.72
N VAL A 319 26.72 17.82 20.39
CA VAL A 319 28.11 18.12 19.99
C VAL A 319 28.51 17.35 18.73
N GLU A 320 27.93 16.16 18.52
CA GLU A 320 28.19 15.31 17.36
C GLU A 320 26.94 14.49 16.99
N ILE A 321 26.72 14.30 15.69
CA ILE A 321 25.62 13.48 15.16
C ILE A 321 25.87 12.02 15.51
N ALA A 322 24.87 11.31 16.04
CA ALA A 322 24.99 9.89 16.36
C ALA A 322 25.47 9.04 15.16
N LEU A 323 26.20 7.96 15.46
CA LEU A 323 26.52 6.94 14.46
C LEU A 323 25.30 6.06 14.22
N ASP A 324 24.94 5.91 12.95
CA ASP A 324 23.99 4.89 12.50
C ASP A 324 24.59 3.48 12.63
N PHE A 325 25.87 3.35 12.24
CA PHE A 325 26.62 2.10 12.23
C PHE A 325 27.88 2.25 13.08
N THR A 326 28.04 1.34 14.05
CA THR A 326 29.17 1.30 14.98
C THR A 326 29.98 0.01 14.76
N PRO A 327 31.32 0.07 14.75
CA PRO A 327 32.15 1.28 14.82
C PRO A 327 32.13 2.10 13.52
N GLU A 328 32.59 3.35 13.58
CA GLU A 328 32.85 4.13 12.37
C GLU A 328 34.01 3.51 11.59
N SER A 329 33.74 3.13 10.34
CA SER A 329 34.69 2.50 9.43
C SER A 329 34.39 2.89 7.98
N TYR A 330 35.45 3.08 7.19
CA TYR A 330 35.39 3.46 5.79
C TYR A 330 36.32 2.60 4.95
N LEU A 331 35.91 2.37 3.71
CA LEU A 331 36.70 1.75 2.66
C LEU A 331 36.87 2.75 1.52
N VAL A 332 38.11 3.04 1.16
CA VAL A 332 38.48 3.89 0.02
C VAL A 332 39.13 3.00 -1.04
N SER A 333 38.46 2.83 -2.18
CA SER A 333 38.99 2.09 -3.32
C SER A 333 39.59 3.07 -4.33
N ILE A 334 40.85 2.88 -4.72
CA ILE A 334 41.57 3.71 -5.70
C ILE A 334 41.62 2.96 -7.03
N PHE A 335 41.33 3.67 -8.12
CA PHE A 335 41.21 3.10 -9.44
C PHE A 335 42.33 3.54 -10.38
N ASN A 336 42.81 2.62 -11.21
CA ASN A 336 43.57 2.90 -12.42
C ASN A 336 42.74 2.42 -13.63
N GLY A 337 42.14 3.37 -14.34
CA GLY A 337 41.06 3.07 -15.28
C GLY A 337 39.88 2.43 -14.55
N SER A 338 39.45 1.24 -14.98
CA SER A 338 38.35 0.51 -14.34
C SER A 338 38.81 -0.47 -13.24
N ALA A 339 40.12 -0.65 -13.04
CA ALA A 339 40.66 -1.62 -12.10
C ALA A 339 40.93 -0.97 -10.74
N ILE A 340 40.49 -1.62 -9.66
CA ILE A 340 40.90 -1.23 -8.30
C ILE A 340 42.35 -1.64 -8.11
N VAL A 341 43.24 -0.66 -7.90
CA VAL A 341 44.66 -0.89 -7.64
C VAL A 341 44.98 -0.91 -6.15
N ARG A 342 44.13 -0.28 -5.33
CA ARG A 342 44.31 -0.23 -3.89
C ARG A 342 43.01 -0.07 -3.14
N GLN A 343 42.96 -0.63 -1.94
CA GLN A 343 41.94 -0.37 -0.95
C GLN A 343 42.61 0.11 0.34
N LEU A 344 42.09 1.20 0.89
CA LEU A 344 42.52 1.78 2.16
C LEU A 344 41.35 1.76 3.14
N GLU A 345 41.60 1.35 4.37
CA GLU A 345 40.61 1.40 5.45
C GLU A 345 40.89 2.60 6.36
N SER A 346 39.84 3.22 6.90
CA SER A 346 39.98 4.29 7.88
C SER A 346 38.84 4.26 8.91
N THR A 347 39.17 4.59 10.16
CA THR A 347 38.20 4.77 11.24
C THR A 347 37.81 6.24 11.44
N THR A 348 38.29 7.13 10.57
CA THR A 348 38.01 8.57 10.56
C THR A 348 37.62 9.00 9.15
N PRO A 349 36.95 10.14 8.95
CA PRO A 349 36.49 10.56 7.61
C PRO A 349 37.61 11.14 6.73
N PHE A 350 38.77 10.49 6.76
CA PHE A 350 40.01 10.89 6.12
C PHE A 350 40.93 9.69 5.90
N VAL A 351 41.69 9.69 4.80
CA VAL A 351 42.83 8.79 4.58
C VAL A 351 43.96 9.50 3.84
N THR A 352 45.18 9.06 4.07
CA THR A 352 46.36 9.50 3.31
C THR A 352 46.79 8.40 2.35
N TYR A 353 46.88 8.73 1.06
CA TYR A 353 47.48 7.88 0.03
C TYR A 353 48.94 8.27 -0.18
N SER A 354 49.85 7.48 0.39
CA SER A 354 51.27 7.83 0.45
C SER A 354 51.93 7.87 -0.93
N GLN A 355 52.99 8.65 -1.09
CA GLN A 355 53.76 8.67 -2.34
C GLN A 355 54.33 7.27 -2.67
N ALA A 356 54.74 6.51 -1.67
CA ALA A 356 55.25 5.16 -1.87
C ALA A 356 54.18 4.23 -2.46
N ASP A 357 52.95 4.34 -1.97
CA ASP A 357 51.80 3.59 -2.47
C ASP A 357 51.40 4.03 -3.88
N GLN A 358 51.41 5.34 -4.16
CA GLN A 358 51.22 5.88 -5.51
C GLN A 358 52.22 5.28 -6.50
N ASN A 359 53.50 5.25 -6.15
CA ASN A 359 54.55 4.70 -7.01
C ASN A 359 54.40 3.18 -7.19
N ALA A 360 53.94 2.46 -6.16
CA ALA A 360 53.68 1.02 -6.27
C ALA A 360 52.52 0.71 -7.22
N ASP A 361 51.47 1.54 -7.22
CA ASP A 361 50.25 1.29 -7.97
C ASP A 361 50.31 1.84 -9.41
N PHE A 362 50.99 2.96 -9.61
CA PHE A 362 51.04 3.69 -10.90
C PHE A 362 52.44 3.77 -11.52
N GLY A 363 53.49 3.35 -10.80
CA GLY A 363 54.89 3.47 -11.23
C GLY A 363 55.50 4.87 -11.04
N ALA A 364 54.68 5.88 -10.79
CA ALA A 364 55.03 7.26 -10.47
C ALA A 364 53.83 7.95 -9.78
N SER A 365 53.99 9.19 -9.30
CA SER A 365 52.85 9.99 -8.83
C SER A 365 51.87 10.24 -9.99
N PRO A 366 50.61 9.75 -9.90
CA PRO A 366 49.65 9.91 -10.98
C PRO A 366 49.14 11.36 -11.07
N PRO A 367 48.96 11.92 -12.29
CA PRO A 367 48.40 13.26 -12.45
C PRO A 367 46.91 13.33 -12.11
N ALA A 368 46.21 12.21 -12.19
CA ALA A 368 44.81 12.06 -11.80
C ALA A 368 44.48 10.59 -11.53
N PHE A 369 43.48 10.34 -10.68
CA PHE A 369 42.87 9.02 -10.50
C PHE A 369 41.46 9.15 -9.93
N ASP A 370 40.63 8.14 -10.16
CA ASP A 370 39.31 8.03 -9.54
C ASP A 370 39.39 7.24 -8.24
N PHE A 371 38.53 7.58 -7.29
CA PHE A 371 38.40 6.87 -6.03
C PHE A 371 36.93 6.78 -5.61
N LEU A 372 36.61 5.70 -4.88
CA LEU A 372 35.29 5.45 -4.32
C LEU A 372 35.41 5.41 -2.80
N VAL A 373 34.60 6.20 -2.11
CA VAL A 373 34.52 6.18 -0.64
C VAL A 373 33.19 5.57 -0.22
N GLN A 374 33.24 4.55 0.64
CA GLN A 374 32.08 3.89 1.24
C GLN A 374 32.24 3.84 2.76
N GLN A 375 31.16 4.12 3.50
CA GLN A 375 31.10 3.74 4.91
C GLN A 375 30.80 2.24 5.02
N VAL A 376 31.45 1.55 5.95
CA VAL A 376 31.34 0.11 6.13
C VAL A 376 30.50 -0.18 7.38
N SER A 377 29.48 -1.01 7.23
CA SER A 377 28.72 -1.59 8.32
C SER A 377 29.30 -2.94 8.70
N ALA A 378 29.38 -3.25 10.00
CA ALA A 378 29.78 -4.57 10.47
C ALA A 378 28.76 -5.68 10.08
N VAL A 379 27.50 -5.29 9.89
CA VAL A 379 26.39 -6.20 9.55
C VAL A 379 26.24 -6.35 8.04
N TYR A 380 26.34 -5.24 7.29
CA TYR A 380 26.02 -5.21 5.86
C TYR A 380 27.24 -5.12 4.94
N GLY A 381 28.44 -4.85 5.47
CA GLY A 381 29.62 -4.57 4.67
C GLY A 381 29.61 -3.14 4.08
N PRO A 382 30.28 -2.91 2.94
CA PRO A 382 30.34 -1.60 2.28
C PRO A 382 28.95 -1.06 1.92
N GLY A 383 28.67 0.19 2.30
CA GLY A 383 27.42 0.88 1.99
C GLY A 383 27.38 1.52 0.61
N HIS A 384 26.48 2.48 0.43
CA HIS A 384 26.50 3.30 -0.79
C HIS A 384 27.82 4.06 -0.90
N GLY A 385 28.28 4.27 -2.13
CA GLY A 385 29.56 4.91 -2.40
C GLY A 385 29.42 6.21 -3.18
N THR A 386 30.34 7.14 -2.92
CA THR A 386 30.50 8.35 -3.73
C THR A 386 31.82 8.27 -4.47
N PHE A 387 31.78 8.47 -5.78
CA PHE A 387 32.98 8.61 -6.60
C PHE A 387 33.53 10.03 -6.50
N GLY A 388 34.85 10.13 -6.41
CA GLY A 388 35.61 11.36 -6.55
C GLY A 388 36.76 11.16 -7.52
N THR A 389 37.27 12.26 -8.04
CA THR A 389 38.45 12.28 -8.90
C THR A 389 39.47 13.21 -8.28
N PHE A 390 40.69 12.71 -8.11
CA PHE A 390 41.85 13.54 -7.82
C PHE A 390 42.45 14.05 -9.12
N VAL A 391 42.84 15.33 -9.13
CA VAL A 391 43.62 15.95 -10.21
C VAL A 391 44.68 16.82 -9.53
N ALA A 392 45.94 16.66 -9.92
CA ALA A 392 47.11 17.30 -9.31
C ALA A 392 47.20 18.82 -9.54
#